data_AF-A0A554XEQ4-F1
#
_entry.id   AF-A0A554XEQ4-F1
#
_cell.length_a   1.000
_cell.length_b   1.000
_cell.length_c   1.000
_cell.angle_alpha   90.00
_cell.angle_beta   90.00
_cell.angle_gamma   90.00
#
_symmetry.space_group_name_H-M   'P 1'
#
loop_
_entity.id
_entity.type
_entity.pdbx_description
1 polymer ?
#
loop_
_entity_poly.entity_id
_entity_poly.type
_entity_poly.pdbx_seq_one_letter_code
_entity_poly.pdbx_strand_id
1 'polypeptide(L)'
;MKAFQNLRQKLGRKVGAMIGGFEGGLSARRLKTFQPSRAHVNTLIQAAGADMTARARYLIRNNGYAANAVESWAGNAVGTGIKPSSGIADAVLKDRVQRLWLRWTDESDAEGLTDFYGQQRRAARELFIAGEVFFRIRARRPEDGLTVPLQLQMLPSEMLPLNHNQALDNGHRIRQGIEFDRIGRRVAYHFLRRHPGDITDPGLAGETVRVTAESVLHIVDPVDAGQLRGVSRFSPALVKLFLLDQYDDAELDRKKVAAMFVGFVRRPERDFDNGGETDDRGEPLLPLEPGQLQILDDGEDITFSTPADVGGNYESFQYRTLLQVAAALGTTRHARAAEAARAARRRSLGCRCARSILNRRRQTMTLDLLQRGREVLAAQGFSALLGAQLQAFEPGRAELSLPVGPQLLQQHGFVHGGVLSYLADNALTYAGGSVLGTDVLTSEFKINYLRPATGEALHAVATVVGAGKTQAVCRCEVYAEADGERKLCAAAQGTIRKMS
;
A
#
# COMPACT_ATOMS: atom_id res chain seq x y z
N MET A 1 22.96 -48.22 17.53
CA MET A 1 22.17 -47.29 18.39
C MET A 1 21.00 -46.59 17.69
N LYS A 2 21.10 -46.09 16.44
CA LYS A 2 19.97 -45.41 15.74
C LYS A 2 18.71 -46.28 15.53
N ALA A 3 18.86 -47.59 15.33
CA ALA A 3 17.73 -48.51 15.15
C ALA A 3 16.86 -48.66 16.41
N PHE A 4 17.47 -48.65 17.60
CA PHE A 4 16.76 -48.74 18.89
C PHE A 4 15.97 -47.47 19.24
N GLN A 5 16.48 -46.29 18.87
CA GLN A 5 15.75 -45.02 19.04
C GLN A 5 14.49 -44.95 18.18
N ASN A 6 14.57 -45.40 16.92
CA ASN A 6 13.42 -45.45 16.03
C ASN A 6 12.33 -46.42 16.52
N LEU A 7 12.73 -47.55 17.12
CA LEU A 7 11.78 -48.52 17.70
C LEU A 7 11.04 -47.93 18.92
N ARG A 8 11.78 -47.26 19.82
CA ARG A 8 11.23 -46.63 21.02
C ARG A 8 10.27 -45.48 20.70
N GLN A 9 10.59 -44.69 19.66
CA GLN A 9 9.75 -43.59 19.19
C GLN A 9 8.46 -44.09 18.51
N LYS A 10 8.54 -45.21 17.77
CA LYS A 10 7.37 -45.90 17.20
C LYS A 10 6.49 -46.53 18.28
N LEU A 11 7.08 -47.13 19.32
CA LEU A 11 6.34 -47.68 20.46
C LEU A 11 5.60 -46.57 21.24
N GLY A 12 6.27 -45.46 21.57
CA GLY A 12 5.65 -44.34 22.28
C GLY A 12 4.47 -43.70 21.54
N ARG A 13 4.55 -43.61 20.20
CA ARG A 13 3.44 -43.17 19.34
C ARG A 13 2.23 -44.10 19.39
N LYS A 14 2.45 -45.43 19.44
CA LYS A 14 1.37 -46.42 19.56
C LYS A 14 0.69 -46.38 20.93
N VAL A 15 1.47 -46.16 21.99
CA VAL A 15 0.94 -46.03 23.37
C VAL A 15 0.09 -44.77 23.51
N GLY A 16 0.54 -43.62 22.99
CA GLY A 16 -0.23 -42.37 23.04
C GLY A 16 -1.54 -42.40 22.23
N ALA A 17 -1.61 -43.22 21.17
CA ALA A 17 -2.83 -43.41 20.39
C ALA A 17 -3.87 -44.33 21.07
N MET A 18 -3.44 -45.22 21.98
CA MET A 18 -4.32 -46.16 22.70
C MET A 18 -4.95 -45.56 23.96
N ILE A 19 -4.32 -44.53 24.56
CA ILE A 19 -4.70 -43.98 25.89
C ILE A 19 -5.54 -42.69 25.77
N GLY A 20 -5.95 -42.28 24.55
CA GLY A 20 -6.67 -41.01 24.36
C GLY A 20 -5.75 -39.80 24.43
N GLY A 21 -4.66 -39.81 23.65
CA GLY A 21 -3.73 -38.68 23.54
C GLY A 21 -4.22 -37.53 22.65
N PHE A 22 -3.56 -36.38 22.78
CA PHE A 22 -3.79 -35.16 21.99
C PHE A 22 -4.02 -35.46 20.49
N GLU A 23 -5.11 -34.93 19.92
CA GLU A 23 -5.52 -35.20 18.53
C GLU A 23 -4.39 -34.90 17.51
N GLY A 24 -3.60 -33.85 17.75
CA GLY A 24 -2.45 -33.48 16.92
C GLY A 24 -1.26 -34.47 16.97
N GLY A 25 -1.23 -35.38 17.94
CA GLY A 25 -0.21 -36.44 18.06
C GLY A 25 -0.61 -37.77 17.40
N LEU A 26 -1.88 -37.91 17.01
CA LEU A 26 -2.41 -39.15 16.44
C LEU A 26 -1.92 -39.34 15.00
N SER A 27 -1.65 -40.58 14.63
CA SER A 27 -1.32 -40.94 13.26
C SER A 27 -2.59 -41.37 12.51
N ALA A 28 -3.58 -40.48 12.43
CA ALA A 28 -4.85 -40.74 11.73
C ALA A 28 -4.75 -40.48 10.21
N ARG A 29 -5.64 -41.08 9.41
CA ARG A 29 -5.71 -40.86 7.93
C ARG A 29 -5.78 -39.37 7.56
N ARG A 30 -6.45 -38.56 8.38
CA ARG A 30 -6.58 -37.10 8.22
C ARG A 30 -5.25 -36.35 8.33
N LEU A 31 -4.28 -36.88 9.07
CA LEU A 31 -2.97 -36.26 9.31
C LEU A 31 -1.86 -36.84 8.41
N LYS A 32 -2.19 -37.73 7.46
CA LYS A 32 -1.21 -38.37 6.58
C LYS A 32 -0.39 -37.37 5.76
N THR A 33 -1.03 -36.31 5.26
CA THR A 33 -0.40 -35.23 4.49
C THR A 33 0.18 -34.12 5.36
N PHE A 34 -0.14 -34.08 6.66
CA PHE A 34 0.40 -33.11 7.61
C PHE A 34 1.72 -33.62 8.19
N GLN A 35 2.83 -33.38 7.48
CA GLN A 35 4.18 -33.78 7.89
C GLN A 35 4.97 -32.56 8.40
N PRO A 36 4.80 -32.14 9.67
CA PRO A 36 5.53 -31.00 10.20
C PRO A 36 7.02 -31.31 10.37
N SER A 37 7.86 -30.33 10.07
CA SER A 37 9.31 -30.43 10.32
C SER A 37 9.59 -30.44 11.82
N ARG A 38 10.56 -31.24 12.24
CA ARG A 38 11.12 -31.22 13.61
C ARG A 38 12.42 -30.42 13.68
N ALA A 39 12.82 -29.77 12.59
CA ALA A 39 14.03 -28.98 12.55
C ALA A 39 13.88 -27.75 13.44
N HIS A 40 14.97 -27.39 14.13
CA HIS A 40 15.03 -26.16 14.91
C HIS A 40 14.92 -24.93 13.99
N VAL A 41 14.39 -23.81 14.50
CA VAL A 41 14.19 -22.58 13.70
C VAL A 41 15.46 -22.13 12.99
N ASN A 42 16.62 -22.22 13.65
CA ASN A 42 17.92 -21.87 13.06
C ASN A 42 18.21 -22.66 11.77
N THR A 43 17.86 -23.95 11.71
CA THR A 43 18.03 -24.77 10.51
C THR A 43 17.08 -24.32 9.39
N LEU A 44 15.84 -23.97 9.74
CA LEU A 44 14.86 -23.45 8.79
C LEU A 44 15.28 -22.08 8.24
N ILE A 45 15.78 -21.19 9.09
CA ILE A 45 16.31 -19.88 8.69
C ILE A 45 17.53 -20.04 7.79
N GLN A 46 18.46 -20.95 8.11
CA GLN A 46 19.61 -21.20 7.24
C GLN A 46 19.19 -21.69 5.85
N ALA A 47 18.20 -22.58 5.80
CA ALA A 47 17.75 -23.20 4.55
C ALA A 47 16.91 -22.26 3.67
N ALA A 48 16.01 -21.46 4.26
CA ALA A 48 15.00 -20.71 3.52
C ALA A 48 14.93 -19.21 3.87
N GLY A 49 15.79 -18.72 4.77
CA GLY A 49 15.76 -17.34 5.25
C GLY A 49 16.03 -16.33 4.15
N ALA A 50 17.00 -16.59 3.27
CA ALA A 50 17.33 -15.71 2.15
C ALA A 50 16.14 -15.56 1.17
N ASP A 51 15.52 -16.69 0.77
CA ASP A 51 14.35 -16.68 -0.11
C ASP A 51 13.15 -15.99 0.53
N MET A 52 12.93 -16.22 1.83
CA MET A 52 11.86 -15.58 2.58
C MET A 52 12.01 -14.05 2.59
N THR A 53 13.21 -13.55 2.87
CA THR A 53 13.49 -12.11 2.86
C THR A 53 13.38 -11.52 1.45
N ALA A 54 13.89 -12.21 0.42
CA ALA A 54 13.77 -11.78 -0.97
C ALA A 54 12.31 -11.67 -1.41
N ARG A 55 11.48 -12.67 -1.09
CA ARG A 55 10.03 -12.68 -1.36
C ARG A 55 9.30 -11.58 -0.59
N ALA A 56 9.64 -11.36 0.67
CA ALA A 56 9.07 -10.26 1.46
C ALA A 56 9.38 -8.90 0.83
N ARG A 57 10.66 -8.65 0.47
CA ARG A 57 11.07 -7.42 -0.23
C ARG A 57 10.38 -7.24 -1.58
N TYR A 58 10.16 -8.31 -2.33
CA TYR A 58 9.38 -8.28 -3.58
C TYR A 58 7.94 -7.81 -3.33
N LEU A 59 7.23 -8.44 -2.39
CA LEU A 59 5.83 -8.09 -2.11
C LEU A 59 5.69 -6.63 -1.64
N ILE A 60 6.64 -6.11 -0.88
CA ILE A 60 6.55 -4.71 -0.40
C ILE A 60 6.69 -3.70 -1.54
N ARG A 61 7.46 -4.04 -2.59
CA ARG A 61 7.62 -3.17 -3.76
C ARG A 61 6.43 -3.21 -4.69
N ASN A 62 5.78 -4.36 -4.81
CA ASN A 62 4.75 -4.60 -5.84
C ASN A 62 3.32 -4.66 -5.31
N ASN A 63 3.12 -4.99 -4.02
CA ASN A 63 1.81 -5.21 -3.44
C ASN A 63 1.47 -4.13 -2.39
N GLY A 64 0.42 -3.34 -2.68
CA GLY A 64 -0.01 -2.23 -1.83
C GLY A 64 -0.48 -2.68 -0.43
N TYR A 65 -1.05 -3.88 -0.28
CA TYR A 65 -1.45 -4.41 1.03
C TYR A 65 -0.24 -4.75 1.91
N ALA A 66 0.81 -5.28 1.30
CA ALA A 66 2.07 -5.59 1.98
C ALA A 66 2.79 -4.30 2.40
N ALA A 67 2.92 -3.34 1.49
CA ALA A 67 3.53 -2.04 1.77
C ALA A 67 2.82 -1.32 2.94
N ASN A 68 1.48 -1.25 2.89
CA ASN A 68 0.68 -0.63 3.94
C ASN A 68 0.82 -1.38 5.29
N ALA A 69 0.94 -2.71 5.29
CA ALA A 69 1.15 -3.47 6.53
C ALA A 69 2.43 -3.03 7.25
N VAL A 70 3.53 -2.87 6.50
CA VAL A 70 4.83 -2.46 7.04
C VAL A 70 4.77 -1.02 7.55
N GLU A 71 4.22 -0.10 6.76
CA GLU A 71 4.09 1.30 7.17
C GLU A 71 3.25 1.43 8.44
N SER A 72 2.13 0.72 8.50
CA SER A 72 1.24 0.73 9.65
C SER A 72 1.88 0.20 10.91
N TRP A 73 2.56 -0.93 10.78
CA TRP A 73 3.24 -1.52 11.90
C TRP A 73 4.38 -0.62 12.39
N ALA A 74 5.23 -0.11 11.49
CA ALA A 74 6.34 0.78 11.86
C ALA A 74 5.83 2.09 12.47
N GLY A 75 4.75 2.67 11.92
CA GLY A 75 4.12 3.88 12.41
C GLY A 75 3.44 3.73 13.78
N ASN A 76 2.98 2.52 14.12
CA ASN A 76 2.43 2.19 15.43
C ASN A 76 3.51 1.81 16.46
N ALA A 77 4.57 1.11 16.03
CA ALA A 77 5.66 0.67 16.90
C ALA A 77 6.55 1.84 17.36
N VAL A 78 6.93 2.73 16.42
CA VAL A 78 7.85 3.85 16.71
C VAL A 78 7.12 5.15 17.00
N GLY A 79 5.92 5.34 16.42
CA GLY A 79 5.16 6.57 16.61
C GLY A 79 5.88 7.80 16.06
N THR A 80 6.16 8.77 16.92
CA THR A 80 6.93 9.99 16.61
C THR A 80 8.42 9.86 16.95
N GLY A 81 8.87 8.66 17.33
CA GLY A 81 10.22 8.42 17.82
C GLY A 81 10.27 8.22 19.33
N ILE A 82 11.06 7.23 19.74
CA ILE A 82 11.34 6.88 21.13
C ILE A 82 12.48 7.77 21.63
N LYS A 83 12.27 8.43 22.76
CA LYS A 83 13.22 9.36 23.37
C LYS A 83 13.70 8.81 24.71
N PRO A 84 15.01 8.79 24.99
CA PRO A 84 15.51 8.40 26.30
C PRO A 84 15.16 9.47 27.34
N SER A 85 14.84 9.04 28.56
CA SER A 85 14.71 9.91 29.72
C SER A 85 16.03 9.93 30.49
N SER A 86 16.64 11.11 30.64
CA SER A 86 17.87 11.25 31.44
C SER A 86 17.59 11.06 32.93
N GLY A 87 18.25 10.07 33.53
CA GLY A 87 18.27 9.81 34.98
C GLY A 87 19.31 10.61 35.75
N ILE A 88 19.97 11.59 35.11
CA ILE A 88 20.98 12.45 35.76
C ILE A 88 20.28 13.34 36.80
N ALA A 89 20.78 13.32 38.05
CA ALA A 89 20.25 14.13 39.15
C ALA A 89 20.66 15.61 39.04
N ASP A 90 21.90 15.89 38.62
CA ASP A 90 22.39 17.26 38.40
C ASP A 90 21.68 17.92 37.20
N ALA A 91 20.93 18.99 37.48
CA ALA A 91 20.17 19.73 36.48
C ALA A 91 21.04 20.38 35.40
N VAL A 92 22.23 20.87 35.75
CA VAL A 92 23.13 21.56 34.81
C VAL A 92 23.74 20.55 33.84
N LEU A 93 24.25 19.44 34.37
CA LEU A 93 24.78 18.36 33.55
C LEU A 93 23.68 17.74 32.67
N LYS A 94 22.48 17.52 33.24
CA LYS A 94 21.32 16.99 32.52
C LYS A 94 20.96 17.85 31.32
N ASP A 95 20.87 19.17 31.51
CA ASP A 95 20.55 20.10 30.42
C ASP A 95 21.65 20.12 29.33
N ARG A 96 22.93 20.11 29.73
CA ARG A 96 24.05 20.04 28.78
C ARG A 96 24.01 18.75 27.95
N VAL A 97 23.78 17.61 28.58
CA VAL A 97 23.66 16.31 27.91
C VAL A 97 22.43 16.27 27.01
N GLN A 98 21.30 16.82 27.45
CA GLN A 98 20.08 16.88 26.64
C GLN A 98 20.26 17.73 25.38
N ARG A 99 20.96 18.88 25.48
CA ARG A 99 21.31 19.72 24.32
C ARG A 99 22.25 19.00 23.35
N LEU A 100 23.22 18.24 23.86
CA LEU A 100 24.10 17.42 23.02
C LEU A 100 23.32 16.30 22.33
N TRP A 101 22.43 15.62 23.05
CA TRP A 101 21.56 14.58 22.50
C TRP A 101 20.72 15.11 21.33
N LEU A 102 20.05 16.24 21.51
CA LEU A 102 19.19 16.83 20.47
C LEU A 102 19.96 17.24 19.21
N ARG A 103 21.21 17.70 19.35
CA ARG A 103 22.05 17.98 18.18
C ARG A 103 22.51 16.69 17.50
N TRP A 104 22.93 15.72 18.31
CA TRP A 104 23.37 14.42 17.80
C TRP A 104 22.25 13.67 17.07
N THR A 105 20.98 13.82 17.46
CA THR A 105 19.88 13.12 16.76
C THR A 105 19.83 13.45 15.27
N ASP A 106 20.16 14.68 14.88
CA ASP A 106 20.13 15.11 13.47
C ASP A 106 21.37 14.61 12.70
N GLU A 107 22.48 14.32 13.40
CA GLU A 107 23.76 13.88 12.84
C GLU A 107 24.01 12.37 12.98
N SER A 108 23.07 11.65 13.61
CA SER A 108 23.25 10.26 14.03
C SER A 108 23.43 9.28 12.87
N ASP A 109 22.92 9.59 11.67
CA ASP A 109 22.97 8.69 10.53
C ASP A 109 24.29 8.75 9.76
N ALA A 110 24.98 7.62 9.69
CA ALA A 110 26.25 7.51 8.97
C ALA A 110 26.08 7.68 7.44
N GLU A 111 24.88 7.44 6.90
CA GLU A 111 24.54 7.67 5.49
C GLU A 111 24.06 9.11 5.22
N GLY A 112 23.68 9.86 6.26
CA GLY A 112 23.15 11.22 6.14
C GLY A 112 21.78 11.31 5.47
N LEU A 113 21.00 10.21 5.43
CA LEU A 113 19.69 10.18 4.79
C LEU A 113 18.55 10.58 5.71
N THR A 114 18.74 10.42 7.03
CA THR A 114 17.66 10.66 8.01
C THR A 114 18.20 10.99 9.40
N ASP A 115 17.30 11.40 10.31
CA ASP A 115 17.62 11.65 11.72
C ASP A 115 17.51 10.34 12.54
N PHE A 116 17.82 10.42 13.84
CA PHE A 116 17.75 9.26 14.74
C PHE A 116 16.36 8.63 14.78
N TYR A 117 15.29 9.43 14.69
CA TYR A 117 13.92 8.94 14.73
C TYR A 117 13.51 8.26 13.41
N GLY A 118 14.02 8.74 12.29
CA GLY A 118 13.91 8.10 10.99
C GLY A 118 14.68 6.79 10.93
N GLN A 119 15.86 6.72 11.54
CA GLN A 119 16.58 5.45 11.73
C GLN A 119 15.77 4.45 12.54
N GLN A 120 15.11 4.87 13.64
CA GLN A 120 14.20 4.00 14.40
C GLN A 120 13.04 3.49 13.53
N ARG A 121 12.44 4.36 12.70
CA ARG A 121 11.38 3.95 11.77
C ARG A 121 11.91 2.97 10.73
N ARG A 122 13.09 3.20 10.14
CA ARG A 122 13.73 2.27 9.20
C ARG A 122 14.05 0.92 9.86
N ALA A 123 14.53 0.93 11.10
CA ALA A 123 14.79 -0.26 11.89
C ALA A 123 13.52 -1.09 12.11
N ALA A 124 12.43 -0.43 12.49
CA ALA A 124 11.13 -1.06 12.62
C ALA A 124 10.69 -1.70 11.30
N ARG A 125 10.78 -0.98 10.18
CA ARG A 125 10.46 -1.55 8.86
C ARG A 125 11.25 -2.83 8.63
N GLU A 126 12.57 -2.82 8.75
CA GLU A 126 13.39 -4.01 8.52
C GLU A 126 13.09 -5.15 9.49
N LEU A 127 12.77 -4.85 10.76
CA LEU A 127 12.34 -5.87 11.73
C LEU A 127 11.06 -6.58 11.27
N PHE A 128 10.14 -5.88 10.61
CA PHE A 128 8.95 -6.51 10.04
C PHE A 128 9.26 -7.31 8.77
N ILE A 129 10.13 -6.76 7.91
CA ILE A 129 10.44 -7.30 6.57
C ILE A 129 11.34 -8.54 6.65
N ALA A 130 12.49 -8.41 7.29
CA ALA A 130 13.51 -9.45 7.37
C ALA A 130 13.47 -10.20 8.71
N GLY A 131 12.82 -9.63 9.74
CA GLY A 131 12.81 -10.19 11.10
C GLY A 131 13.98 -9.73 11.96
N GLU A 132 14.92 -8.99 11.39
CA GLU A 132 16.10 -8.46 12.09
C GLU A 132 16.69 -7.27 11.33
N VAL A 133 17.49 -6.48 12.02
CA VAL A 133 18.34 -5.43 11.44
C VAL A 133 19.55 -5.21 12.32
N PHE A 134 20.67 -4.82 11.72
CA PHE A 134 21.89 -4.52 12.44
C PHE A 134 22.17 -3.02 12.40
N PHE A 135 22.65 -2.48 13.52
CA PHE A 135 23.27 -1.16 13.55
C PHE A 135 24.70 -1.31 14.02
N ARG A 136 25.63 -0.79 13.22
CA ARG A 136 27.03 -0.67 13.61
C ARG A 136 27.23 0.71 14.24
N ILE A 137 27.73 0.71 15.47
CA ILE A 137 28.17 1.90 16.17
C ILE A 137 29.52 2.30 15.57
N ARG A 138 29.60 3.51 15.02
CA ARG A 138 30.81 4.07 14.41
C ARG A 138 31.29 5.26 15.21
N ALA A 139 32.36 5.07 15.97
CA ALA A 139 33.14 6.18 16.48
C ALA A 139 33.76 6.93 15.29
N ARG A 140 33.60 8.26 15.29
CA ARG A 140 34.13 9.16 14.28
C ARG A 140 35.32 9.92 14.84
N ARG A 141 36.13 10.50 13.95
CA ARG A 141 37.25 11.31 14.39
C ARG A 141 36.74 12.72 14.70
N PRO A 142 37.37 13.45 15.64
CA PRO A 142 37.01 14.84 15.90
C PRO A 142 37.11 15.74 14.66
N GLU A 143 37.98 15.39 13.71
CA GLU A 143 38.14 16.08 12.41
C GLU A 143 36.93 15.95 11.48
N ASP A 144 36.02 14.99 11.72
CA ASP A 144 34.81 14.78 10.90
C ASP A 144 33.74 15.88 11.13
N GLY A 145 33.97 16.81 12.06
CA GLY A 145 33.12 18.00 12.26
C GLY A 145 31.78 17.73 12.94
N LEU A 146 31.57 16.54 13.51
CA LEU A 146 30.33 16.17 14.19
C LEU A 146 30.27 16.73 15.61
N THR A 147 29.07 17.13 16.04
CA THR A 147 28.81 17.62 17.40
C THR A 147 29.16 16.57 18.46
N VAL A 148 28.82 15.32 18.16
CA VAL A 148 29.22 14.14 18.93
C VAL A 148 29.85 13.17 17.93
N PRO A 149 31.10 12.71 18.14
CA PRO A 149 31.84 11.87 17.18
C PRO A 149 31.35 10.42 17.20
N LEU A 150 30.05 10.23 16.98
CA LEU A 150 29.34 8.96 17.05
C LEU A 150 28.27 8.94 15.96
N GLN A 151 28.26 7.90 15.14
CA GLN A 151 27.19 7.67 14.18
C GLN A 151 26.75 6.21 14.21
N LEU A 152 25.53 5.97 13.73
CA LEU A 152 24.94 4.67 13.59
C LEU A 152 24.82 4.35 12.10
N GLN A 153 25.40 3.23 11.68
CA GLN A 153 25.27 2.71 10.34
C GLN A 153 24.28 1.55 10.37
N MET A 154 23.16 1.68 9.66
CA MET A 154 22.20 0.62 9.47
C MET A 154 22.73 -0.40 8.45
N LEU A 155 22.64 -1.69 8.76
CA LEU A 155 23.05 -2.78 7.88
C LEU A 155 21.87 -3.76 7.75
N PRO A 156 21.41 -4.06 6.51
CA PRO A 156 20.32 -5.00 6.29
C PRO A 156 20.73 -6.44 6.62
N SER A 157 19.74 -7.32 6.81
CA SER A 157 19.94 -8.72 7.21
C SER A 157 20.89 -9.49 6.27
N GLU A 158 20.82 -9.18 4.98
CA GLU A 158 21.61 -9.77 3.90
C GLU A 158 23.11 -9.51 4.03
N MET A 159 23.51 -8.43 4.71
CA MET A 159 24.93 -8.15 4.97
C MET A 159 25.56 -9.17 5.91
N LEU A 160 24.78 -9.93 6.67
CA LEU A 160 25.28 -10.99 7.54
C LEU A 160 24.96 -12.37 6.92
N PRO A 161 25.95 -13.06 6.33
CA PRO A 161 25.70 -14.27 5.54
C PRO A 161 25.22 -15.45 6.41
N LEU A 162 24.04 -15.99 6.08
CA LEU A 162 23.43 -17.14 6.77
C LEU A 162 24.25 -18.43 6.66
N ASN A 163 25.00 -18.58 5.58
CA ASN A 163 25.78 -19.78 5.28
C ASN A 163 27.19 -19.75 5.86
N HIS A 164 27.61 -18.62 6.45
CA HIS A 164 28.93 -18.52 7.07
C HIS A 164 28.92 -19.24 8.42
N ASN A 165 29.42 -20.48 8.40
CA ASN A 165 29.55 -21.34 9.56
C ASN A 165 30.95 -21.95 9.57
N GLN A 166 31.73 -21.67 10.61
CA GLN A 166 33.12 -22.10 10.70
C GLN A 166 33.52 -22.30 12.16
N ALA A 167 34.29 -23.35 12.46
CA ALA A 167 34.99 -23.44 13.73
C ALA A 167 36.34 -22.73 13.59
N LEU A 168 36.66 -21.84 14.52
CA LEU A 168 37.91 -21.09 14.54
C LEU A 168 38.94 -21.79 15.43
N ASP A 169 40.23 -21.62 15.13
CA ASP A 169 41.33 -22.30 15.82
C ASP A 169 41.43 -21.95 17.32
N ASN A 170 40.97 -20.76 17.70
CA ASN A 170 40.87 -20.33 19.10
C ASN A 170 39.76 -21.07 19.90
N GLY A 171 38.98 -21.94 19.25
CA GLY A 171 37.85 -22.67 19.82
C GLY A 171 36.54 -21.87 19.80
N HIS A 172 36.52 -20.70 19.17
CA HIS A 172 35.27 -19.98 18.87
C HIS A 172 34.55 -20.67 17.71
N ARG A 173 33.25 -20.39 17.58
CA ARG A 173 32.43 -20.92 16.50
C ARG A 173 31.61 -19.82 15.86
N ILE A 174 31.73 -19.69 14.54
CA ILE A 174 30.87 -18.87 13.72
C ILE A 174 29.63 -19.69 13.35
N ARG A 175 28.44 -19.16 13.63
CA ARG A 175 27.15 -19.71 13.21
C ARG A 175 26.31 -18.61 12.57
N GLN A 176 25.90 -18.81 11.33
CA GLN A 176 25.10 -17.85 10.56
C GLN A 176 25.67 -16.42 10.56
N GLY A 177 27.01 -16.32 10.45
CA GLY A 177 27.76 -15.07 10.49
C GLY A 177 28.05 -14.49 11.88
N ILE A 178 27.51 -15.09 12.95
CA ILE A 178 27.73 -14.65 14.34
C ILE A 178 28.81 -15.52 14.99
N GLU A 179 29.85 -14.89 15.53
CA GLU A 179 30.93 -15.57 16.26
C GLU A 179 30.59 -15.71 17.74
N PHE A 180 30.70 -16.93 18.25
CA PHE A 180 30.47 -17.29 19.64
C PHE A 180 31.76 -17.76 20.32
N ASP A 181 31.93 -17.37 21.58
CA ASP A 181 32.95 -17.96 22.45
C ASP A 181 32.58 -19.41 22.86
N ARG A 182 33.46 -20.04 23.66
CA ARG A 182 33.28 -21.42 24.14
C ARG A 182 32.08 -21.61 25.06
N ILE A 183 31.56 -20.52 25.66
CA ILE A 183 30.42 -20.54 26.58
C ILE A 183 29.12 -20.06 25.93
N GLY A 184 29.16 -19.69 24.64
CA GLY A 184 28.00 -19.28 23.85
C GLY A 184 27.67 -17.78 23.88
N ARG A 185 28.56 -16.91 24.36
CA ARG A 185 28.39 -15.45 24.24
C ARG A 185 28.78 -14.97 22.84
N ARG A 186 28.09 -13.96 22.34
CA ARG A 186 28.37 -13.33 21.04
C ARG A 186 29.60 -12.43 21.17
N VAL A 187 30.65 -12.71 20.41
CA VAL A 187 31.93 -11.97 20.45
C VAL A 187 32.07 -11.03 19.26
N ALA A 188 31.62 -11.45 18.08
CA ALA A 188 31.74 -10.67 16.86
C ALA A 188 30.67 -11.06 15.82
N TYR A 189 30.52 -10.20 14.81
CA TYR A 189 29.69 -10.41 13.63
C TYR A 189 30.57 -10.27 12.38
N HIS A 190 30.36 -11.15 11.40
CA HIS A 190 31.14 -11.21 10.16
C HIS A 190 30.31 -10.67 9.00
N PHE A 191 30.29 -9.34 8.84
CA PHE A 191 29.50 -8.67 7.81
C PHE A 191 30.20 -8.67 6.45
N LEU A 192 29.45 -8.78 5.38
CA LEU A 192 29.94 -8.55 4.02
C LEU A 192 30.37 -7.09 3.85
N ARG A 193 31.39 -6.84 3.04
CA ARG A 193 31.86 -5.47 2.72
C ARG A 193 30.92 -4.73 1.77
N ARG A 194 30.17 -5.48 0.96
CA ARG A 194 29.20 -5.00 -0.02
C ARG A 194 27.93 -5.83 0.06
N HIS A 195 26.83 -5.22 -0.38
CA HIS A 195 25.55 -5.89 -0.41
C HIS A 195 25.59 -7.02 -1.46
N PRO A 196 25.25 -8.27 -1.11
CA PRO A 196 25.43 -9.42 -2.00
C PRO A 196 24.57 -9.36 -3.26
N GLY A 197 23.48 -8.60 -3.25
CA GLY A 197 22.60 -8.38 -4.40
C GLY A 197 22.85 -7.08 -5.17
N ASP A 198 23.87 -6.29 -4.82
CA ASP A 198 24.18 -5.04 -5.53
C ASP A 198 25.25 -5.29 -6.60
N ILE A 199 24.80 -5.41 -7.85
CA ILE A 199 25.69 -5.62 -9.02
C ILE A 199 26.34 -4.31 -9.50
N THR A 200 25.90 -3.15 -9.00
CA THR A 200 26.42 -1.85 -9.43
C THR A 200 27.73 -1.48 -8.70
N ASP A 201 28.04 -2.15 -7.60
CA ASP A 201 29.29 -2.04 -6.85
C ASP A 201 29.96 -3.43 -6.70
N PRO A 202 30.59 -3.95 -7.78
CA PRO A 202 31.09 -5.33 -7.83
C PRO A 202 32.37 -5.56 -6.99
N GLY A 203 33.00 -4.50 -6.47
CA GLY A 203 34.26 -4.60 -5.75
C GLY A 203 34.12 -5.32 -4.41
N LEU A 204 34.98 -6.31 -4.13
CA LEU A 204 35.02 -7.04 -2.84
C LEU A 204 33.73 -7.85 -2.53
N ALA A 205 32.99 -8.26 -3.57
CA ALA A 205 31.83 -9.13 -3.42
C ALA A 205 32.22 -10.45 -2.72
N GLY A 206 31.50 -10.78 -1.64
CA GLY A 206 31.74 -11.99 -0.84
C GLY A 206 32.80 -11.87 0.26
N GLU A 207 33.58 -10.78 0.32
CA GLU A 207 34.53 -10.57 1.42
C GLU A 207 33.80 -10.17 2.70
N THR A 208 34.13 -10.82 3.81
CA THR A 208 33.59 -10.50 5.13
C THR A 208 34.58 -9.76 6.01
N VAL A 209 34.10 -8.78 6.77
CA VAL A 209 34.84 -8.05 7.81
C VAL A 209 34.28 -8.40 9.17
N ARG A 210 35.17 -8.78 10.07
CA ARG A 210 34.87 -9.04 11.47
C ARG A 210 34.66 -7.72 12.22
N VAL A 211 33.50 -7.56 12.85
CA VAL A 211 33.16 -6.42 13.73
C VAL A 211 32.84 -6.96 15.12
N THR A 212 33.40 -6.34 16.16
CA THR A 212 33.16 -6.76 17.56
C THR A 212 31.69 -6.60 17.95
N ALA A 213 31.19 -7.51 18.78
CA ALA A 213 29.80 -7.48 19.22
C ALA A 213 29.42 -6.23 20.00
N GLU A 214 30.38 -5.61 20.71
CA GLU A 214 30.18 -4.35 21.45
C GLU A 214 29.84 -3.17 20.54
N SER A 215 30.29 -3.20 19.29
CA SER A 215 30.02 -2.15 18.30
C SER A 215 28.81 -2.48 17.40
N VAL A 216 28.04 -3.53 17.72
CA VAL A 216 26.92 -4.00 16.88
C VAL A 216 25.67 -4.16 17.72
N LEU A 217 24.65 -3.40 17.37
CA LEU A 217 23.29 -3.61 17.86
C LEU A 217 22.58 -4.56 16.90
N HIS A 218 22.33 -5.78 17.35
CA HIS A 218 21.51 -6.74 16.61
C HIS A 218 20.07 -6.64 17.14
N ILE A 219 19.21 -6.00 16.37
CA ILE A 219 17.79 -5.84 16.69
C ILE A 219 17.04 -7.01 16.08
N VAL A 220 16.43 -7.84 16.93
CA VAL A 220 15.71 -9.05 16.53
C VAL A 220 14.57 -9.31 17.51
N ASP A 221 13.49 -9.90 17.03
CA ASP A 221 12.34 -10.34 17.81
C ASP A 221 12.28 -11.88 17.77
N PRO A 222 13.02 -12.58 18.65
CA PRO A 222 13.12 -14.04 18.61
C PRO A 222 11.82 -14.70 19.09
N VAL A 223 11.35 -15.68 18.34
CA VAL A 223 10.14 -16.46 18.65
C VAL A 223 10.48 -17.72 19.43
N ASP A 224 11.60 -18.37 19.08
CA ASP A 224 12.02 -19.63 19.71
C ASP A 224 13.27 -19.47 20.58
N ALA A 225 13.36 -20.31 21.61
CA ALA A 225 14.53 -20.39 22.48
C ALA A 225 15.78 -20.79 21.67
N GLY A 226 16.88 -20.05 21.84
CA GLY A 226 18.13 -20.32 21.11
C GLY A 226 18.12 -19.90 19.65
N GLN A 227 17.11 -19.15 19.20
CA GLN A 227 17.09 -18.52 17.88
C GLN A 227 18.23 -17.50 17.74
N LEU A 228 18.98 -17.59 16.64
CA LEU A 228 20.15 -16.75 16.38
C LEU A 228 19.83 -15.54 15.50
N ARG A 229 18.97 -15.73 14.51
CA ARG A 229 18.63 -14.79 13.44
C ARG A 229 17.15 -14.51 13.42
N GLY A 230 16.76 -13.37 12.85
CA GLY A 230 15.37 -12.97 12.67
C GLY A 230 14.57 -13.85 11.71
N VAL A 231 13.26 -13.86 11.90
CA VAL A 231 12.29 -14.44 10.95
C VAL A 231 11.34 -13.35 10.52
N SER A 232 11.16 -13.20 9.21
CA SER A 232 10.22 -12.23 8.64
C SER A 232 8.81 -12.43 9.19
N ARG A 233 8.18 -11.33 9.63
CA ARG A 233 6.77 -11.34 10.04
C ARG A 233 5.81 -11.63 8.89
N PHE A 234 6.28 -11.51 7.64
CA PHE A 234 5.50 -11.91 6.47
C PHE A 234 5.38 -13.42 6.29
N SER A 235 6.26 -14.22 6.91
CA SER A 235 6.33 -15.67 6.73
C SER A 235 4.97 -16.39 6.63
N PRO A 236 4.00 -16.20 7.57
CA PRO A 236 2.70 -16.87 7.52
C PRO A 236 1.75 -16.37 6.42
N ALA A 237 2.01 -15.20 5.83
CA ALA A 237 1.14 -14.55 4.84
C ALA A 237 1.73 -14.46 3.43
N LEU A 238 3.05 -14.69 3.24
CA LEU A 238 3.76 -14.52 1.96
C LEU A 238 3.04 -15.20 0.79
N VAL A 239 2.81 -16.51 0.90
CA VAL A 239 2.21 -17.31 -0.17
C VAL A 239 0.77 -16.88 -0.45
N LYS A 240 0.00 -16.58 0.61
CA LYS A 240 -1.39 -16.11 0.46
C LYS A 240 -1.45 -14.76 -0.26
N LEU A 241 -0.58 -13.82 0.10
CA LEU A 241 -0.49 -12.51 -0.54
C LEU A 241 -0.10 -12.63 -2.01
N PHE A 242 0.87 -13.48 -2.33
CA PHE A 242 1.30 -13.71 -3.71
C PHE A 242 0.21 -14.35 -4.56
N LEU A 243 -0.47 -15.39 -4.05
CA LEU A 243 -1.57 -16.03 -4.76
C LEU A 243 -2.78 -15.11 -4.91
N LEU A 244 -3.00 -14.19 -3.96
CA LEU A 244 -4.06 -13.19 -4.06
C LEU A 244 -3.79 -12.23 -5.22
N ASP A 245 -2.54 -11.77 -5.35
CA ASP A 245 -2.09 -10.91 -6.46
C ASP A 245 -2.34 -11.59 -7.81
N GLN A 246 -1.92 -12.86 -7.94
CA GLN A 246 -2.14 -13.63 -9.16
C GLN A 246 -3.62 -13.85 -9.46
N TYR A 247 -4.44 -14.01 -8.42
CA TYR A 247 -5.88 -14.15 -8.58
C TYR A 247 -6.53 -12.84 -9.06
N ASP A 248 -6.09 -11.69 -8.52
CA ASP A 248 -6.54 -10.38 -8.96
C ASP A 248 -6.19 -10.14 -10.44
N ASP A 249 -4.97 -10.47 -10.85
CA ASP A 249 -4.52 -10.35 -12.24
C ASP A 249 -5.33 -11.26 -13.17
N ALA A 250 -5.56 -12.52 -12.78
CA ALA A 250 -6.36 -13.45 -13.56
C ALA A 250 -7.82 -12.98 -13.72
N GLU A 251 -8.40 -12.39 -12.68
CA GLU A 251 -9.75 -11.83 -12.73
C GLU A 251 -9.82 -10.56 -13.59
N LEU A 252 -8.78 -9.72 -13.56
CA LEU A 252 -8.67 -8.57 -14.45
C LEU A 252 -8.54 -9.00 -15.91
N ASP A 253 -7.67 -9.96 -16.20
CA ASP A 253 -7.47 -10.47 -17.57
C ASP A 253 -8.72 -11.15 -18.10
N ARG A 254 -9.40 -11.93 -17.26
CA ARG A 254 -10.70 -12.50 -17.58
C ARG A 254 -11.73 -11.41 -17.89
N LYS A 255 -11.79 -10.32 -17.12
CA LYS A 255 -12.69 -9.19 -17.40
C LYS A 255 -12.33 -8.47 -18.69
N LYS A 256 -11.04 -8.34 -19.02
CA LYS A 256 -10.58 -7.81 -20.31
C LYS A 256 -11.06 -8.71 -21.45
N VAL A 257 -10.83 -10.02 -21.35
CA VAL A 257 -11.27 -11.00 -22.36
C VAL A 257 -12.80 -11.02 -22.49
N ALA A 258 -13.53 -10.95 -21.37
CA ALA A 258 -15.00 -10.87 -21.40
C ALA A 258 -15.52 -9.55 -22.00
N ALA A 259 -14.74 -8.46 -21.91
CA ALA A 259 -15.04 -7.20 -22.58
C ALA A 259 -14.65 -7.21 -24.07
N MET A 260 -13.75 -8.10 -24.48
CA MET A 260 -13.49 -8.37 -25.89
C MET A 260 -14.64 -9.23 -26.42
N PHE A 261 -15.44 -8.71 -27.36
CA PHE A 261 -16.40 -9.50 -28.11
C PHE A 261 -15.64 -10.43 -29.07
N VAL A 262 -15.02 -11.49 -28.55
CA VAL A 262 -14.29 -12.47 -29.35
C VAL A 262 -15.30 -13.39 -30.02
N GLY A 263 -15.51 -13.13 -31.31
CA GLY A 263 -16.27 -13.96 -32.23
C GLY A 263 -15.37 -14.91 -33.00
N PHE A 264 -15.69 -16.20 -33.03
CA PHE A 264 -15.05 -17.14 -33.95
C PHE A 264 -15.82 -17.14 -35.27
N VAL A 265 -15.13 -16.84 -36.36
CA VAL A 265 -15.68 -16.91 -37.72
C VAL A 265 -15.73 -18.37 -38.16
N ARG A 266 -16.93 -18.92 -38.33
CA ARG A 266 -17.13 -20.26 -38.86
C ARG A 266 -17.40 -20.16 -40.37
N ARG A 267 -16.42 -20.59 -41.17
CA ARG A 267 -16.56 -20.70 -42.63
C ARG A 267 -17.10 -22.09 -43.02
N PRO A 268 -18.08 -22.19 -43.94
CA PRO A 268 -18.46 -23.46 -44.54
C PRO A 268 -17.31 -23.95 -45.43
N GLU A 269 -16.97 -25.25 -45.31
CA GLU A 269 -15.81 -25.87 -45.96
C GLU A 269 -15.67 -25.53 -47.45
N ARG A 270 -14.60 -24.79 -47.78
CA ARG A 270 -13.88 -24.84 -49.06
C ARG A 270 -12.41 -24.52 -48.82
N ASP A 271 -11.55 -25.28 -49.49
CA ASP A 271 -10.09 -25.39 -49.44
C ASP A 271 -9.32 -24.38 -48.59
N PHE A 272 -8.57 -24.92 -47.63
CA PHE A 272 -7.61 -24.20 -46.80
C PHE A 272 -6.50 -23.60 -47.66
N ASP A 273 -6.56 -22.29 -47.92
CA ASP A 273 -5.35 -21.48 -48.01
C ASP A 273 -5.17 -20.81 -46.64
N ASN A 274 -4.15 -21.24 -45.91
CA ASN A 274 -3.90 -20.84 -44.53
C ASN A 274 -3.18 -19.48 -44.47
N GLY A 275 -3.70 -18.51 -45.21
CA GLY A 275 -3.16 -17.16 -45.34
C GLY A 275 -3.78 -16.21 -44.32
N GLY A 276 -3.62 -16.50 -43.03
CA GLY A 276 -3.66 -15.41 -42.06
C GLY A 276 -2.43 -14.56 -42.33
N GLU A 277 -2.59 -13.30 -42.77
CA GLU A 277 -1.44 -12.43 -42.93
C GLU A 277 -0.72 -12.32 -41.58
N THR A 278 0.53 -12.75 -41.53
CA THR A 278 1.43 -12.56 -40.40
C THR A 278 2.41 -11.45 -40.72
N ASP A 279 2.83 -10.68 -39.73
CA ASP A 279 3.92 -9.72 -39.90
C ASP A 279 5.25 -10.47 -40.20
N ASP A 280 6.32 -9.72 -40.51
CA ASP A 280 7.67 -10.27 -40.79
C ASP A 280 8.27 -11.10 -39.62
N ARG A 281 7.57 -11.19 -38.48
CA ARG A 281 7.96 -11.93 -37.27
C ARG A 281 7.06 -13.14 -36.99
N GLY A 282 6.04 -13.40 -37.83
CA GLY A 282 5.13 -14.53 -37.65
C GLY A 282 4.01 -14.29 -36.65
N GLU A 283 3.79 -13.05 -36.23
CA GLU A 283 2.65 -12.69 -35.37
C GLU A 283 1.41 -12.39 -36.22
N PRO A 284 0.20 -12.81 -35.80
CA PRO A 284 -1.03 -12.51 -36.53
C PRO A 284 -1.23 -10.99 -36.67
N LEU A 285 -1.50 -10.48 -37.89
CA LEU A 285 -1.57 -9.04 -38.18
C LEU A 285 -2.71 -8.28 -37.49
N LEU A 286 -3.64 -8.95 -36.83
CA LEU A 286 -4.81 -8.32 -36.21
C LEU A 286 -4.85 -8.56 -34.70
N PRO A 287 -4.27 -7.67 -33.88
CA PRO A 287 -4.54 -7.67 -32.45
C PRO A 287 -6.02 -7.33 -32.23
N LEU A 288 -6.77 -8.27 -31.65
CA LEU A 288 -8.18 -8.08 -31.32
C LEU A 288 -8.32 -7.04 -30.21
N GLU A 289 -8.91 -5.89 -30.52
CA GLU A 289 -9.19 -4.83 -29.56
C GLU A 289 -10.67 -4.82 -29.13
N PRO A 290 -11.00 -4.46 -27.87
CA PRO A 290 -12.38 -4.37 -27.41
C PRO A 290 -13.23 -3.41 -28.26
N GLY A 291 -14.33 -3.89 -28.84
CA GLY A 291 -15.27 -3.08 -29.62
C GLY A 291 -15.03 -3.05 -31.13
N GLN A 292 -14.07 -3.83 -31.64
CA GLN A 292 -13.84 -3.98 -33.08
C GLN A 292 -14.96 -4.80 -33.73
N LEU A 293 -15.68 -4.20 -34.69
CA LEU A 293 -16.64 -4.89 -35.55
C LEU A 293 -15.93 -5.36 -36.82
N GLN A 294 -15.87 -6.67 -37.03
CA GLN A 294 -15.34 -7.25 -38.27
C GLN A 294 -16.47 -7.42 -39.29
N ILE A 295 -16.22 -7.00 -40.53
CA ILE A 295 -17.13 -7.24 -41.67
C ILE A 295 -16.92 -8.68 -42.12
N LEU A 296 -18.02 -9.43 -42.27
CA LEU A 296 -18.03 -10.83 -42.67
C LEU A 296 -18.28 -10.98 -44.18
N ASP A 297 -17.71 -12.02 -44.77
CA ASP A 297 -18.01 -12.47 -46.13
C ASP A 297 -19.29 -13.33 -46.18
N ASP A 298 -19.83 -13.51 -47.39
CA ASP A 298 -21.12 -14.19 -47.61
C ASP A 298 -21.05 -15.67 -47.18
N GLY A 299 -21.81 -16.04 -46.14
CA GLY A 299 -21.86 -17.39 -45.57
C GLY A 299 -21.04 -17.62 -44.29
N GLU A 300 -20.37 -16.59 -43.76
CA GLU A 300 -19.67 -16.65 -42.47
C GLU A 300 -20.61 -16.42 -41.28
N ASP A 301 -20.46 -17.20 -40.20
CA ASP A 301 -21.21 -17.02 -38.95
C ASP A 301 -20.26 -16.70 -37.78
N ILE A 302 -20.69 -15.83 -36.87
CA ILE A 302 -19.94 -15.46 -35.67
C ILE A 302 -20.51 -16.19 -34.46
N THR A 303 -19.70 -17.05 -33.84
CA THR A 303 -20.00 -17.58 -32.51
C THR A 303 -19.23 -16.82 -31.44
N PHE A 304 -19.94 -16.14 -30.54
CA PHE A 304 -19.33 -15.45 -29.41
C PHE A 304 -18.97 -16.43 -28.28
N SER A 305 -17.75 -16.34 -27.77
CA SER A 305 -17.40 -17.04 -26.53
C SER A 305 -18.02 -16.30 -25.33
N THR A 306 -18.66 -17.04 -24.42
CA THR A 306 -19.15 -16.51 -23.14
C THR A 306 -18.28 -17.08 -22.02
N PRO A 307 -17.29 -16.35 -21.49
CA PRO A 307 -16.48 -16.82 -20.39
C PRO A 307 -17.37 -17.12 -19.16
N ALA A 308 -17.32 -18.35 -18.64
CA ALA A 308 -18.21 -18.82 -17.59
C ALA A 308 -18.11 -17.97 -16.31
N ASP A 309 -19.17 -17.26 -15.89
CA ASP A 309 -19.15 -16.29 -14.77
C ASP A 309 -18.62 -16.88 -13.45
N VAL A 310 -17.68 -16.17 -12.82
CA VAL A 310 -17.40 -16.40 -11.39
C VAL A 310 -18.44 -15.57 -10.65
N GLY A 311 -19.54 -16.20 -10.24
CA GLY A 311 -20.65 -15.50 -9.59
C GLY A 311 -20.21 -14.60 -8.43
N GLY A 312 -21.10 -13.74 -7.93
CA GLY A 312 -20.84 -12.61 -7.01
C GLY A 312 -20.13 -12.85 -5.66
N ASN A 313 -19.50 -14.01 -5.46
CA ASN A 313 -18.72 -14.39 -4.29
C ASN A 313 -17.26 -13.88 -4.30
N TYR A 314 -16.77 -13.27 -5.39
CA TYR A 314 -15.40 -12.73 -5.49
C TYR A 314 -15.08 -11.77 -4.33
N GLU A 315 -15.97 -10.80 -4.08
CA GLU A 315 -15.78 -9.81 -3.00
C GLU A 315 -15.70 -10.49 -1.63
N SER A 316 -16.57 -11.47 -1.37
CA SER A 316 -16.59 -12.20 -0.10
C SER A 316 -15.32 -13.03 0.11
N PHE A 317 -14.80 -13.65 -0.95
CA PHE A 317 -13.53 -14.37 -0.92
C PHE A 317 -12.37 -13.41 -0.65
N GLN A 318 -12.24 -12.33 -1.42
CA GLN A 318 -11.24 -11.27 -1.25
C GLN A 318 -11.25 -10.74 0.19
N TYR A 319 -12.43 -10.39 0.69
CA TYR A 319 -12.62 -9.86 2.03
C TYR A 319 -12.12 -10.82 3.12
N ARG A 320 -12.48 -12.11 3.02
CA ARG A 320 -12.05 -13.14 3.99
C ARG A 320 -10.55 -13.41 3.89
N THR A 321 -9.98 -13.44 2.69
CA THR A 321 -8.54 -13.65 2.50
C THR A 321 -7.73 -12.50 3.09
N LEU A 322 -8.15 -11.25 2.85
CA LEU A 322 -7.51 -10.07 3.45
C LEU A 322 -7.60 -10.06 4.98
N LEU A 323 -8.69 -10.57 5.57
CA LEU A 323 -8.81 -10.75 7.02
C LEU A 323 -7.81 -11.77 7.56
N GLN A 324 -7.66 -12.91 6.89
CA GLN A 324 -6.66 -13.92 7.28
C GLN A 324 -5.25 -13.36 7.20
N VAL A 325 -4.93 -12.59 6.16
CA VAL A 325 -3.63 -11.92 6.01
C VAL A 325 -3.41 -10.91 7.14
N ALA A 326 -4.41 -10.09 7.45
CA ALA A 326 -4.30 -9.10 8.54
C ALA A 326 -4.04 -9.79 9.90
N ALA A 327 -4.76 -10.88 10.17
CA ALA A 327 -4.57 -11.71 11.36
C ALA A 327 -3.16 -12.33 11.41
N ALA A 328 -2.68 -12.88 10.29
CA ALA A 328 -1.35 -13.48 10.19
C ALA A 328 -0.22 -12.46 10.42
N LEU A 329 -0.39 -11.23 9.93
CA LEU A 329 0.60 -10.16 10.06
C LEU A 329 0.53 -9.43 11.42
N GLY A 330 -0.44 -9.75 12.27
CA GLY A 330 -0.65 -9.06 13.54
C GLY A 330 -1.03 -7.57 13.38
N THR A 331 -1.62 -7.21 12.24
CA THR A 331 -2.11 -5.85 11.98
C THR A 331 -3.63 -5.83 12.12
N THR A 332 -4.18 -4.94 12.92
CA THR A 332 -5.65 -4.81 13.00
C THR A 332 -6.18 -4.25 11.68
N ARG A 333 -7.24 -4.84 11.11
CA ARG A 333 -7.87 -4.32 9.88
C ARG A 333 -8.26 -2.84 10.04
N HIS A 334 -8.69 -2.46 11.23
CA HIS A 334 -8.97 -1.06 11.56
C HIS A 334 -7.72 -0.19 11.58
N ALA A 335 -6.51 -0.68 11.83
CA ALA A 335 -5.30 0.14 11.67
C ALA A 335 -5.06 0.51 10.20
N ARG A 336 -5.35 -0.38 9.23
CA ARG A 336 -5.19 -0.07 7.79
C ARG A 336 -6.12 1.06 7.31
N ALA A 337 -7.34 1.17 7.85
CA ALA A 337 -8.28 2.25 7.54
C ALA A 337 -8.13 3.46 8.50
N ALA A 338 -7.88 3.21 9.79
CA ALA A 338 -7.69 4.23 10.81
C ALA A 338 -6.34 4.93 10.68
N GLU A 339 -5.37 4.38 9.96
CA GLU A 339 -4.12 5.07 9.65
C GLU A 339 -4.25 6.06 8.51
N ALA A 340 -5.12 5.83 7.51
CA ALA A 340 -5.51 6.91 6.61
C ALA A 340 -6.11 8.09 7.40
N ALA A 341 -6.92 7.79 8.43
CA ALA A 341 -7.48 8.79 9.34
C ALA A 341 -6.46 9.36 10.36
N ARG A 342 -5.49 8.57 10.84
CA ARG A 342 -4.45 9.00 11.81
C ARG A 342 -3.29 9.71 11.13
N ALA A 343 -2.94 9.40 9.90
CA ALA A 343 -2.01 10.16 9.06
C ALA A 343 -2.57 11.54 8.75
N ALA A 344 -3.88 11.64 8.49
CA ALA A 344 -4.60 12.90 8.41
C ALA A 344 -4.57 13.67 9.74
N ARG A 345 -4.68 12.99 10.90
CA ARG A 345 -4.54 13.63 12.23
C ARG A 345 -3.09 13.99 12.62
N ARG A 346 -2.07 13.21 12.23
CA ARG A 346 -0.64 13.45 12.59
C ARG A 346 -0.07 14.70 11.89
N ARG A 347 -0.57 15.05 10.69
CA ARG A 347 -0.31 16.36 10.07
C ARG A 347 -0.82 17.55 10.90
N SER A 348 -1.73 17.34 11.85
CA SER A 348 -2.33 18.42 12.64
C SER A 348 -1.67 18.69 14.01
N LEU A 349 -0.76 17.82 14.47
CA LEU A 349 -0.23 17.86 15.85
C LEU A 349 1.25 18.29 15.96
N GLY A 350 1.98 18.42 14.84
CA GLY A 350 3.38 18.85 14.82
C GLY A 350 3.64 20.36 14.73
N CYS A 351 2.62 21.19 14.51
CA CYS A 351 2.79 22.64 14.31
C CYS A 351 1.84 23.43 15.22
N ARG A 352 2.20 23.59 16.49
CA ARG A 352 1.49 24.51 17.40
C ARG A 352 1.96 25.96 17.32
N CYS A 353 3.10 26.25 16.68
CA CYS A 353 3.58 27.63 16.50
C CYS A 353 3.04 28.29 15.21
N ALA A 354 2.77 27.53 14.15
CA ALA A 354 2.36 28.09 12.85
C ALA A 354 0.84 28.39 12.70
N ARG A 355 0.01 27.99 13.67
CA ARG A 355 -1.45 27.90 13.51
C ARG A 355 -2.19 29.24 13.62
N SER A 356 -1.62 30.24 14.30
CA SER A 356 -2.24 31.57 14.42
C SER A 356 -2.07 32.43 13.16
N ILE A 357 -0.97 32.26 12.42
CA ILE A 357 -0.68 32.98 11.18
C ILE A 357 -1.40 32.33 9.97
N LEU A 358 -1.50 30.98 9.96
CA LEU A 358 -2.20 30.24 8.91
C LEU A 358 -3.72 30.40 8.94
N ASN A 359 -4.36 30.54 10.11
CA ASN A 359 -5.82 30.70 10.16
C ASN A 359 -6.30 32.04 9.58
N ARG A 360 -5.50 33.13 9.70
CA ARG A 360 -5.79 34.38 8.99
C ARG A 360 -5.61 34.21 7.48
N ARG A 361 -4.52 33.57 7.02
CA ARG A 361 -4.28 33.31 5.59
C ARG A 361 -5.31 32.35 4.95
N ARG A 362 -5.81 31.37 5.69
CA ARG A 362 -6.80 30.40 5.18
C ARG A 362 -8.16 31.05 4.93
N GLN A 363 -8.59 31.97 5.80
CA GLN A 363 -9.79 32.79 5.58
C GLN A 363 -9.63 33.76 4.41
N THR A 364 -8.44 34.35 4.22
CA THR A 364 -8.15 35.22 3.07
C THR A 364 -8.13 34.44 1.74
N MET A 365 -7.60 33.21 1.70
CA MET A 365 -7.57 32.39 0.48
C MET A 365 -8.93 31.78 0.09
N THR A 366 -9.82 31.44 1.04
CA THR A 366 -11.17 30.95 0.71
C THR A 366 -12.06 32.03 0.11
N LEU A 367 -11.90 33.29 0.56
CA LEU A 367 -12.62 34.43 -0.01
C LEU A 367 -12.13 34.75 -1.44
N ASP A 368 -10.83 34.64 -1.68
CA ASP A 368 -10.22 34.81 -3.01
C ASP A 368 -10.67 33.72 -4.02
N LEU A 369 -10.75 32.47 -3.56
CA LEU A 369 -11.19 31.34 -4.39
C LEU A 369 -12.67 31.43 -4.79
N LEU A 370 -13.56 31.76 -3.84
CA LEU A 370 -14.99 31.93 -4.12
C LEU A 370 -15.26 33.10 -5.07
N GLN A 371 -14.56 34.22 -4.88
CA GLN A 371 -14.69 35.39 -5.75
C GLN A 371 -14.27 35.06 -7.18
N ARG A 372 -13.12 34.40 -7.34
CA ARG A 372 -12.63 33.96 -8.66
C ARG A 372 -13.53 32.92 -9.31
N GLY A 373 -14.12 32.01 -8.53
CA GLY A 373 -15.11 31.06 -9.02
C GLY A 373 -16.39 31.74 -9.53
N ARG A 374 -16.84 32.83 -8.88
CA ARG A 374 -17.98 33.63 -9.34
C ARG A 374 -17.70 34.36 -10.65
N GLU A 375 -16.49 34.88 -10.82
CA GLU A 375 -16.06 35.53 -12.06
C GLU A 375 -16.05 34.55 -13.24
N VAL A 376 -15.53 33.33 -13.03
CA VAL A 376 -15.54 32.27 -14.04
C VAL A 376 -16.97 31.85 -14.41
N LEU A 377 -17.86 31.69 -13.42
CA LEU A 377 -19.26 31.35 -13.67
C LEU A 377 -19.99 32.47 -14.43
N ALA A 378 -19.72 33.72 -14.10
CA ALA A 378 -20.31 34.87 -14.77
C ALA A 378 -19.82 35.05 -16.22
N ALA A 379 -18.59 34.62 -16.53
CA ALA A 379 -18.05 34.63 -17.88
C ALA A 379 -18.68 33.56 -18.81
N GLN A 380 -19.31 32.53 -18.24
CA GLN A 380 -20.01 31.50 -19.01
C GLN A 380 -21.40 32.01 -19.42
N GLY A 381 -21.56 32.37 -20.70
CA GLY A 381 -22.81 32.95 -21.21
C GLY A 381 -24.06 32.09 -20.95
N PHE A 382 -23.94 30.76 -21.00
CA PHE A 382 -25.04 29.85 -20.68
C PHE A 382 -25.41 29.85 -19.18
N SER A 383 -24.40 29.99 -18.30
CA SER A 383 -24.60 30.09 -16.86
C SER A 383 -25.29 31.38 -16.45
N ALA A 384 -24.94 32.49 -17.11
CA ALA A 384 -25.60 33.78 -16.94
C ALA A 384 -27.06 33.73 -17.44
N LEU A 385 -27.31 33.10 -18.60
CA LEU A 385 -28.66 32.91 -19.15
C LEU A 385 -29.58 32.15 -18.17
N LEU A 386 -29.04 31.13 -17.51
CA LEU A 386 -29.77 30.31 -16.54
C LEU A 386 -29.84 30.93 -15.14
N GLY A 387 -29.11 32.01 -14.86
CA GLY A 387 -29.07 32.66 -13.54
C GLY A 387 -28.34 31.85 -12.46
N ALA A 388 -27.39 30.99 -12.85
CA ALA A 388 -26.66 30.15 -11.91
C ALA A 388 -25.74 31.01 -11.01
N GLN A 389 -25.69 30.67 -9.72
CA GLN A 389 -24.90 31.39 -8.71
C GLN A 389 -24.03 30.41 -7.90
N LEU A 390 -22.76 30.76 -7.71
CA LEU A 390 -21.85 30.00 -6.84
C LEU A 390 -22.00 30.47 -5.39
N GLN A 391 -22.60 29.60 -4.57
CA GLN A 391 -22.93 29.88 -3.16
C GLN A 391 -21.76 29.57 -2.24
N ALA A 392 -21.12 28.40 -2.42
CA ALA A 392 -19.95 28.00 -1.66
C ALA A 392 -18.91 27.36 -2.56
N PHE A 393 -17.64 27.65 -2.30
CA PHE A 393 -16.53 27.07 -3.04
C PHE A 393 -15.30 26.89 -2.15
N GLU A 394 -14.95 25.63 -1.94
CA GLU A 394 -13.87 25.20 -1.05
C GLU A 394 -13.07 24.07 -1.73
N PRO A 395 -11.82 23.80 -1.30
CA PRO A 395 -11.07 22.68 -1.84
C PRO A 395 -11.82 21.35 -1.67
N GLY A 396 -12.23 20.75 -2.79
CA GLY A 396 -12.97 19.50 -2.88
C GLY A 396 -14.49 19.61 -2.75
N ARG A 397 -15.06 20.83 -2.67
CA ARG A 397 -16.51 21.04 -2.51
C ARG A 397 -17.00 22.31 -3.23
N ALA A 398 -18.12 22.21 -3.93
CA ALA A 398 -18.80 23.34 -4.55
C ALA A 398 -20.32 23.27 -4.34
N GLU A 399 -20.95 24.42 -4.16
CA GLU A 399 -22.41 24.57 -4.07
C GLU A 399 -22.88 25.64 -5.04
N LEU A 400 -23.71 25.26 -6.01
CA LEU A 400 -24.34 26.17 -6.95
C LEU A 400 -25.85 26.20 -6.71
N SER A 401 -26.45 27.37 -6.87
CA SER A 401 -27.89 27.55 -6.86
C SER A 401 -28.38 28.15 -8.17
N LEU A 402 -29.63 27.88 -8.51
CA LEU A 402 -30.27 28.39 -9.72
C LEU A 402 -31.74 28.72 -9.43
N PRO A 403 -32.22 29.95 -9.69
CA PRO A 403 -33.63 30.29 -9.53
C PRO A 403 -34.46 29.68 -10.66
N VAL A 404 -35.61 29.10 -10.32
CA VAL A 404 -36.49 28.43 -11.29
C VAL A 404 -37.50 29.43 -11.85
N GLY A 405 -37.31 29.83 -13.11
CA GLY A 405 -38.26 30.66 -13.85
C GLY A 405 -39.16 29.86 -14.81
N PRO A 406 -40.27 30.44 -15.31
CA PRO A 406 -41.19 29.76 -16.25
C PRO A 406 -40.50 29.21 -17.50
N GLN A 407 -39.46 29.89 -17.98
CA GLN A 407 -38.67 29.51 -19.15
C GLN A 407 -37.82 28.25 -18.97
N LEU A 408 -37.66 27.76 -17.74
CA LEU A 408 -36.88 26.57 -17.40
C LEU A 408 -37.75 25.34 -17.16
N LEU A 409 -39.08 25.49 -17.29
CA LEU A 409 -40.05 24.42 -17.13
C LEU A 409 -40.26 23.67 -18.44
N GLN A 410 -40.47 22.36 -18.37
CA GLN A 410 -40.94 21.53 -19.48
C GLN A 410 -42.47 21.57 -19.61
N GLN A 411 -43.01 20.94 -20.66
CA GLN A 411 -44.45 20.90 -20.98
C GLN A 411 -45.36 20.36 -19.86
N HIS A 412 -44.81 19.68 -18.86
CA HIS A 412 -45.53 19.14 -17.71
C HIS A 412 -45.38 19.99 -16.43
N GLY A 413 -44.83 21.20 -16.51
CA GLY A 413 -44.72 22.14 -15.38
C GLY A 413 -43.58 21.85 -14.39
N PHE A 414 -42.72 20.86 -14.68
CA PHE A 414 -41.50 20.56 -13.90
C PHE A 414 -40.28 21.24 -14.50
N VAL A 415 -39.20 21.39 -13.73
CA VAL A 415 -37.92 21.85 -14.29
C VAL A 415 -37.43 20.86 -15.35
N HIS A 416 -36.96 21.38 -16.48
CA HIS A 416 -36.40 20.59 -17.56
C HIS A 416 -35.16 19.80 -17.12
N GLY A 417 -35.08 18.51 -17.47
CA GLY A 417 -33.98 17.61 -17.07
C GLY A 417 -32.58 18.10 -17.47
N GLY A 418 -32.50 18.84 -18.59
CA GLY A 418 -31.27 19.50 -19.04
C GLY A 418 -30.74 20.57 -18.08
N VAL A 419 -31.61 21.27 -17.35
CA VAL A 419 -31.21 22.29 -16.35
C VAL A 419 -30.60 21.62 -15.12
N LEU A 420 -31.21 20.53 -14.66
CA LEU A 420 -30.68 19.69 -13.58
C LEU A 420 -29.32 19.07 -13.95
N SER A 421 -29.21 18.59 -15.20
CA SER A 421 -27.97 18.02 -15.73
C SER A 421 -26.85 19.05 -15.82
N TYR A 422 -27.15 20.24 -16.35
CA TYR A 422 -26.21 21.37 -16.42
C TYR A 422 -25.72 21.78 -15.03
N LEU A 423 -26.63 21.92 -14.06
CA LEU A 423 -26.29 22.37 -12.72
C LEU A 423 -25.40 21.34 -12.00
N ALA A 424 -25.69 20.06 -12.17
CA ALA A 424 -24.88 18.96 -11.64
C ALA A 424 -23.47 18.93 -12.28
N ASP A 425 -23.38 19.01 -13.60
CA ASP A 425 -22.11 18.99 -14.34
C ASP A 425 -21.21 20.16 -13.95
N ASN A 426 -21.77 21.36 -13.83
CA ASN A 426 -21.03 22.53 -13.37
C ASN A 426 -20.55 22.35 -11.92
N ALA A 427 -21.41 21.91 -11.00
CA ALA A 427 -21.01 21.67 -9.62
C ALA A 427 -19.87 20.64 -9.52
N LEU A 428 -19.94 19.54 -10.30
CA LEU A 428 -18.87 18.54 -10.38
C LEU A 428 -17.57 19.17 -10.90
N THR A 429 -17.64 19.98 -11.96
CA THR A 429 -16.48 20.66 -12.56
C THR A 429 -15.82 21.63 -11.59
N TYR A 430 -16.59 22.44 -10.87
CA TYR A 430 -16.03 23.32 -9.83
C TYR A 430 -15.37 22.50 -8.72
N ALA A 431 -16.03 21.46 -8.20
CA ALA A 431 -15.46 20.60 -7.16
C ALA A 431 -14.15 19.92 -7.63
N GLY A 432 -14.11 19.38 -8.85
CA GLY A 432 -12.91 18.78 -9.44
C GLY A 432 -11.80 19.80 -9.74
N GLY A 433 -12.15 20.96 -10.29
CA GLY A 433 -11.21 22.05 -10.57
C GLY A 433 -10.55 22.62 -9.31
N SER A 434 -11.29 22.65 -8.19
CA SER A 434 -10.72 23.09 -6.90
C SER A 434 -9.54 22.26 -6.42
N VAL A 435 -9.40 21.02 -6.90
CA VAL A 435 -8.29 20.11 -6.54
C VAL A 435 -7.31 19.85 -7.68
N LEU A 436 -7.72 19.99 -8.94
CA LEU A 436 -6.87 19.77 -10.12
C LEU A 436 -6.27 21.05 -10.73
N GLY A 437 -6.82 22.22 -10.43
CA GLY A 437 -6.46 23.50 -11.03
C GLY A 437 -7.58 24.07 -11.93
N THR A 438 -7.33 25.22 -12.55
CA THR A 438 -8.36 25.99 -13.29
C THR A 438 -8.66 25.47 -14.68
N ASP A 439 -7.82 24.60 -15.25
CA ASP A 439 -7.97 24.09 -16.63
C ASP A 439 -8.45 22.64 -16.62
N VAL A 440 -9.77 22.47 -16.55
CA VAL A 440 -10.43 21.17 -16.38
C VAL A 440 -11.66 21.03 -17.26
N LEU A 441 -11.96 19.78 -17.63
CA LEU A 441 -13.13 19.41 -18.43
C LEU A 441 -13.78 18.15 -17.85
N THR A 442 -15.11 18.07 -17.88
CA THR A 442 -15.83 16.81 -17.60
C THR A 442 -15.55 15.80 -18.72
N SER A 443 -14.96 14.65 -18.37
CA SER A 443 -14.74 13.55 -19.34
C SER A 443 -15.98 12.69 -19.51
N GLU A 444 -16.65 12.37 -18.40
CA GLU A 444 -17.91 11.64 -18.36
C GLU A 444 -18.68 12.02 -17.10
N PHE A 445 -20.00 11.95 -17.15
CA PHE A 445 -20.81 11.89 -15.95
C PHE A 445 -22.12 11.15 -16.22
N LYS A 446 -22.68 10.57 -15.17
CA LYS A 446 -24.00 9.93 -15.14
C LYS A 446 -24.87 10.63 -14.12
N ILE A 447 -26.08 11.02 -14.52
CA ILE A 447 -27.12 11.57 -13.65
C ILE A 447 -28.31 10.61 -13.56
N ASN A 448 -28.87 10.45 -12.35
CA ASN A 448 -30.13 9.78 -12.11
C ASN A 448 -31.16 10.79 -11.62
N TYR A 449 -32.31 10.87 -12.30
CA TYR A 449 -33.44 11.68 -11.85
C TYR A 449 -34.30 10.84 -10.89
N LEU A 450 -34.38 11.27 -9.64
CA LEU A 450 -35.04 10.52 -8.56
C LEU A 450 -36.50 10.92 -8.39
N ARG A 451 -36.82 12.18 -8.66
CA ARG A 451 -38.19 12.73 -8.60
C ARG A 451 -38.28 14.02 -9.43
N PRO A 452 -39.47 14.42 -9.89
CA PRO A 452 -39.67 15.70 -10.56
C PRO A 452 -39.21 16.87 -9.68
N ALA A 453 -38.50 17.83 -10.28
CA ALA A 453 -38.09 19.05 -9.60
C ALA A 453 -39.18 20.12 -9.74
N THR A 454 -39.68 20.60 -8.59
CA THR A 454 -40.71 21.64 -8.44
C THR A 454 -40.25 22.60 -7.34
N GLY A 455 -40.48 23.89 -7.53
CA GLY A 455 -40.16 24.90 -6.52
C GLY A 455 -39.53 26.16 -7.11
N GLU A 456 -39.00 27.00 -6.23
CA GLU A 456 -38.49 28.35 -6.53
C GLU A 456 -37.00 28.34 -6.90
N ALA A 457 -36.23 27.35 -6.42
CA ALA A 457 -34.81 27.26 -6.67
C ALA A 457 -34.29 25.81 -6.73
N LEU A 458 -33.16 25.61 -7.41
CA LEU A 458 -32.37 24.38 -7.37
C LEU A 458 -31.06 24.63 -6.66
N HIS A 459 -30.56 23.63 -5.96
CA HIS A 459 -29.27 23.64 -5.27
C HIS A 459 -28.50 22.37 -5.58
N ALA A 460 -27.32 22.49 -6.18
CA ALA A 460 -26.42 21.38 -6.45
C ALA A 460 -25.21 21.44 -5.52
N VAL A 461 -25.01 20.37 -4.76
CA VAL A 461 -23.88 20.22 -3.85
C VAL A 461 -22.97 19.13 -4.38
N ALA A 462 -21.74 19.49 -4.74
CA ALA A 462 -20.74 18.57 -5.26
C ALA A 462 -19.56 18.39 -4.31
N THR A 463 -19.04 17.16 -4.25
CA THR A 463 -17.88 16.78 -3.44
C THR A 463 -16.95 15.85 -4.20
N VAL A 464 -15.65 15.99 -4.01
CA VAL A 464 -14.64 15.10 -4.58
C VAL A 464 -14.60 13.78 -3.80
N VAL A 465 -14.78 12.66 -4.49
CA VAL A 465 -14.71 11.30 -3.94
C VAL A 465 -13.26 10.81 -3.92
N GLY A 466 -12.50 11.13 -4.97
CA GLY A 466 -11.07 10.80 -5.06
C GLY A 466 -10.38 11.60 -6.18
N ALA A 467 -9.14 12.01 -5.96
CA ALA A 467 -8.36 12.81 -6.90
C ALA A 467 -6.97 12.21 -7.14
N GLY A 468 -6.60 12.08 -8.41
CA GLY A 468 -5.25 11.75 -8.87
C GLY A 468 -4.51 12.99 -9.41
N LYS A 469 -3.43 12.79 -10.17
CA LYS A 469 -2.65 13.90 -10.74
C LYS A 469 -3.35 14.60 -11.91
N THR A 470 -4.15 13.86 -12.69
CA THR A 470 -4.74 14.33 -13.96
C THR A 470 -6.25 14.19 -14.01
N GLN A 471 -6.88 13.57 -13.01
CA GLN A 471 -8.33 13.36 -12.97
C GLN A 471 -8.87 13.29 -11.52
N ALA A 472 -10.14 13.63 -11.34
CA ALA A 472 -10.86 13.60 -10.08
C ALA A 472 -12.28 13.08 -10.28
N VAL A 473 -12.68 12.08 -9.49
CA VAL A 473 -14.05 11.56 -9.46
C VAL A 473 -14.84 12.36 -8.43
N CYS A 474 -15.96 12.92 -8.86
CA CYS A 474 -16.81 13.80 -8.06
C CYS A 474 -18.24 13.25 -8.00
N ARG A 475 -18.94 13.51 -6.89
CA ARG A 475 -20.37 13.20 -6.70
C ARG A 475 -21.14 14.48 -6.44
N CYS A 476 -22.34 14.59 -7.01
CA CYS A 476 -23.23 15.72 -6.84
C CYS A 476 -24.64 15.28 -6.49
N GLU A 477 -25.29 16.02 -5.60
CA GLU A 477 -26.69 15.88 -5.22
C GLU A 477 -27.41 17.19 -5.53
N VAL A 478 -28.52 17.11 -6.27
CA VAL A 478 -29.33 18.26 -6.67
C VAL A 478 -30.65 18.25 -5.92
N TYR A 479 -30.98 19.37 -5.30
CA TYR A 479 -32.17 19.58 -4.48
C TYR A 479 -33.05 20.64 -5.12
N ALA A 480 -34.37 20.42 -5.16
CA ALA A 480 -35.35 21.46 -5.45
C ALA A 480 -35.88 22.04 -4.14
N GLU A 481 -35.97 23.36 -4.06
CA GLU A 481 -36.47 24.09 -2.90
C GLU A 481 -37.89 24.60 -3.16
N ALA A 482 -38.83 24.21 -2.31
CA ALA A 482 -40.22 24.67 -2.32
C ALA A 482 -40.67 24.89 -0.87
N ASP A 483 -41.34 26.02 -0.58
CA ASP A 483 -41.85 26.36 0.76
C ASP A 483 -40.79 26.29 1.87
N GLY A 484 -39.52 26.61 1.54
CA GLY A 484 -38.38 26.53 2.47
C GLY A 484 -37.85 25.12 2.74
N GLU A 485 -38.39 24.07 2.10
CA GLU A 485 -37.90 22.70 2.19
C GLU A 485 -37.11 22.28 0.94
N ARG A 486 -35.96 21.62 1.15
CA ARG A 486 -35.12 21.07 0.08
C ARG A 486 -35.39 19.58 -0.14
N LYS A 487 -35.80 19.20 -1.36
CA LYS A 487 -36.06 17.81 -1.76
C LYS A 487 -35.08 17.37 -2.85
N LEU A 488 -34.30 16.32 -2.57
CA LEU A 488 -33.35 15.70 -3.51
C LEU A 488 -34.02 15.24 -4.83
N CYS A 489 -33.79 15.93 -5.93
CA CYS A 489 -34.40 15.63 -7.22
C CYS A 489 -33.51 14.81 -8.15
N ALA A 490 -32.18 14.95 -8.05
CA ALA A 490 -31.24 14.19 -8.86
C ALA A 490 -29.93 13.89 -8.12
N ALA A 491 -29.25 12.81 -8.53
CA ALA A 491 -27.92 12.45 -8.05
C ALA A 491 -27.01 12.13 -9.23
N ALA A 492 -25.82 12.71 -9.25
CA ALA A 492 -24.86 12.59 -10.34
C ALA A 492 -23.48 12.18 -9.83
N GLN A 493 -22.73 11.48 -10.68
CA GLN A 493 -21.32 11.18 -10.48
C GLN A 493 -20.61 11.37 -11.81
N GLY A 494 -19.43 11.96 -11.79
CA GLY A 494 -18.63 12.14 -12.99
C GLY A 494 -17.16 12.33 -12.72
N THR A 495 -16.38 12.21 -13.79
CA THR A 495 -14.93 12.33 -13.78
C THR A 495 -14.51 13.63 -14.45
N ILE A 496 -13.81 14.47 -13.68
CA ILE A 496 -13.21 15.71 -14.15
C ILE A 496 -11.75 15.44 -14.50
N ARG A 497 -11.32 15.86 -15.69
CA ARG A 497 -9.96 15.66 -16.19
C ARG A 497 -9.28 17.00 -16.39
N LYS A 498 -8.01 17.07 -16.02
CA LYS A 498 -7.16 18.23 -16.28
C LYS A 498 -6.78 18.27 -17.77
N MET A 499 -7.01 19.41 -18.40
CA MET A 499 -6.49 19.72 -19.74
C MET A 499 -5.00 20.04 -19.54
N SER A 500 -4.11 19.34 -20.27
CA SER A 500 -2.66 19.31 -19.97
C SER A 500 -2.01 20.68 -19.98
#